data_AF-A0A2E6RMB0-F1
#
_entry.id   AF-A0A2E6RMB0-F1
#
_cell.length_a   1.000
_cell.length_b   1.000
_cell.length_c   1.000
_cell.angle_alpha   90.00
_cell.angle_beta   90.00
_cell.angle_gamma   90.00
#
_symmetry.space_group_name_H-M   'P 1'
#
loop_
_entity.id
_entity.type
_entity.pdbx_description
1 polymer ?
#
loop_
_entity_poly.entity_id
_entity_poly.type
_entity_poly.pdbx_seq_one_letter_code
_entity_poly.pdbx_strand_id
1 'polypeptide(L)'
;MFKNLYNLIFDADKNPFWKLPLTVRFQVMIILSFMWSVIFSVGIGTWSYFGYSVLIHIPIVLGVVFTSWIFKDSQTISPRDLIKRKDSTPMYDDVWGG
;
A
#
# COMPACT_ATOMS: atom_id res chain seq x y z
N MET A 1 -13.95 12.74 -20.52
CA MET A 1 -12.59 13.33 -20.47
C MET A 1 -11.94 13.18 -19.10
N PHE A 2 -12.53 13.71 -18.01
CA PHE A 2 -11.95 13.65 -16.66
C PHE A 2 -11.64 12.24 -16.13
N LYS A 3 -12.52 11.25 -16.38
CA LYS A 3 -12.29 9.85 -15.98
C LYS A 3 -11.03 9.24 -16.62
N ASN A 4 -10.74 9.60 -17.87
CA ASN A 4 -9.55 9.13 -18.58
C ASN A 4 -8.30 9.78 -18.00
N LEU A 5 -8.36 11.08 -17.70
CA LEU A 5 -7.25 11.81 -17.05
C LEU A 5 -6.97 11.24 -15.65
N TYR A 6 -8.01 11.01 -14.86
CA TYR A 6 -7.93 10.43 -13.53
C TYR A 6 -7.27 9.05 -13.58
N ASN A 7 -7.73 8.17 -14.47
CA ASN A 7 -7.13 6.86 -14.64
C ASN A 7 -5.67 6.99 -15.12
N LEU A 8 -5.34 7.92 -16.01
CA LEU A 8 -3.97 8.07 -16.50
C LEU A 8 -2.97 8.47 -15.39
N ILE A 9 -3.44 9.20 -14.37
CA ILE A 9 -2.61 9.67 -13.25
C ILE A 9 -2.61 8.64 -12.10
N PHE A 10 -3.77 8.10 -11.72
CA PHE A 10 -3.94 7.30 -10.51
C PHE A 10 -4.04 5.78 -10.73
N ASP A 11 -4.29 5.31 -11.96
CA ASP A 11 -4.35 3.88 -12.25
C ASP A 11 -2.93 3.29 -12.25
N ALA A 12 -2.69 2.32 -11.37
CA ALA A 12 -1.38 1.71 -11.18
C ALA A 12 -0.84 0.99 -12.43
N ASP A 13 -1.73 0.61 -13.35
CA ASP A 13 -1.40 -0.11 -14.59
C ASP A 13 -1.25 0.83 -15.80
N LYS A 14 -1.79 2.05 -15.72
CA LYS A 14 -1.71 3.04 -16.81
C LYS A 14 -0.78 4.20 -16.51
N ASN A 15 -0.42 4.41 -15.25
CA ASN A 15 0.53 5.43 -14.81
C ASN A 15 1.90 5.22 -15.52
N PRO A 16 2.58 6.29 -15.96
CA PRO A 16 3.95 6.21 -16.51
C PRO A 16 4.95 5.40 -15.66
N PHE A 17 4.73 5.32 -14.35
CA PHE A 17 5.54 4.57 -13.39
C PHE A 17 5.16 3.08 -13.26
N TRP A 18 4.27 2.56 -14.12
CA TRP A 18 3.81 1.16 -14.08
C TRP A 18 4.93 0.13 -14.28
N LYS A 19 6.10 0.51 -14.79
CA LYS A 19 7.25 -0.43 -14.92
C LYS A 19 7.93 -0.75 -13.59
N LEU A 20 7.72 0.06 -12.54
CA LEU A 20 8.37 -0.11 -11.25
C LEU A 20 7.64 -1.15 -10.37
N PRO A 21 8.27 -1.71 -9.32
CA PRO A 21 7.57 -2.54 -8.33
C PRO A 21 6.45 -1.75 -7.63
N LEU A 22 5.36 -2.41 -7.27
CA LEU A 22 4.15 -1.78 -6.69
C LEU A 22 4.46 -0.83 -5.52
N THR A 23 5.36 -1.25 -4.62
CA THR A 23 5.80 -0.44 -3.47
C THR A 23 6.44 0.88 -3.89
N VAL A 24 7.26 0.87 -4.94
CA VAL A 24 7.97 2.08 -5.42
C VAL A 24 6.99 3.02 -6.12
N ARG A 25 6.02 2.48 -6.87
CA ARG A 25 4.95 3.29 -7.50
C ARG A 25 4.20 4.11 -6.45
N PHE A 26 3.80 3.45 -5.36
CA PHE A 26 3.09 4.08 -4.26
C PHE A 26 3.93 5.19 -3.60
N GLN A 27 5.21 4.92 -3.34
CA GLN A 27 6.13 5.90 -2.75
C GLN A 27 6.28 7.15 -3.63
N VAL A 28 6.49 6.98 -4.94
CA VAL A 28 6.63 8.11 -5.88
C VAL A 28 5.34 8.95 -5.93
N MET A 29 4.17 8.32 -5.96
CA MET A 29 2.88 9.02 -5.94
C MET A 29 2.66 9.80 -4.64
N ILE A 30 3.08 9.25 -3.49
CA ILE A 30 3.05 9.96 -2.20
C ILE A 30 3.97 11.17 -2.22
N ILE A 31 5.22 11.01 -2.67
CA ILE A 31 6.21 12.09 -2.71
C ILE A 31 5.69 13.24 -3.60
N LEU A 32 5.13 12.90 -4.77
CA LEU A 32 4.56 13.89 -5.68
C LEU A 32 3.39 14.65 -5.01
N SER A 33 2.49 13.92 -4.33
CA SER A 33 1.38 14.54 -3.58
C SER A 33 1.88 15.48 -2.48
N PHE A 34 2.91 15.06 -1.72
CA PHE A 34 3.50 15.86 -0.66
C PHE A 34 4.18 17.12 -1.21
N MET A 35 4.96 17.00 -2.28
CA MET A 35 5.62 18.13 -2.94
C MET A 35 4.61 19.20 -3.38
N TRP A 36 3.53 18.80 -4.05
CA TRP A 36 2.50 19.74 -4.50
C TRP A 36 1.73 20.36 -3.33
N SER A 37 1.46 19.59 -2.28
CA SER A 37 0.84 20.13 -1.06
C SER A 37 1.71 21.21 -0.43
N VAL A 38 3.03 20.99 -0.32
CA VAL A 38 4.00 21.98 0.18
C VAL A 38 3.99 23.24 -0.69
N ILE A 39 4.10 23.09 -2.02
CA ILE A 39 4.14 24.22 -2.97
C ILE A 39 2.88 25.08 -2.83
N PHE A 40 1.70 24.46 -2.78
CA PHE A 40 0.45 25.22 -2.63
C PHE A 40 0.32 25.87 -1.26
N SER A 41 0.74 25.20 -0.18
CA SER A 41 0.70 25.78 1.16
C SER A 41 1.64 26.96 1.33
N VAL A 42 2.85 26.91 0.75
CA VAL A 42 3.76 28.05 0.71
C VAL A 42 3.16 29.16 -0.16
N GLY A 43 2.67 28.83 -1.36
CA GLY A 43 2.15 29.82 -2.32
C GLY A 43 0.93 30.59 -1.83
N ILE A 44 0.06 29.95 -1.03
CA ILE A 44 -1.13 30.57 -0.44
C ILE A 44 -0.81 31.26 0.90
N GLY A 45 0.38 31.03 1.48
CA GLY A 45 0.77 31.56 2.79
C GLY A 45 0.19 30.78 3.98
N THR A 46 -0.36 29.59 3.76
CA THR A 46 -0.96 28.73 4.79
C THR A 46 0.02 27.72 5.40
N TRP A 47 1.31 28.06 5.41
CA TRP A 47 2.39 27.20 5.90
C TRP A 47 2.12 26.59 7.29
N SER A 48 1.62 27.39 8.24
CA SER A 48 1.29 26.91 9.59
C SER A 48 0.20 25.83 9.59
N TYR A 49 -0.82 25.96 8.74
CA TYR A 49 -1.91 24.98 8.63
C TYR A 49 -1.44 23.67 7.97
N PHE A 50 -0.52 23.78 7.01
CA PHE A 50 0.11 22.60 6.41
C PHE A 50 0.91 21.81 7.45
N GLY A 51 1.66 22.50 8.32
CA GLY A 51 2.38 21.86 9.43
C GLY A 51 1.46 21.04 10.33
N TYR A 52 0.33 21.61 10.77
CA TYR A 52 -0.65 20.86 11.58
C TYR A 52 -1.25 19.67 10.83
N SER A 53 -1.55 19.82 9.55
CA SER A 53 -2.06 18.73 8.72
C SER A 53 -1.07 17.56 8.66
N VAL A 54 0.21 17.83 8.38
CA VAL A 54 1.25 16.80 8.29
C VAL A 54 1.43 16.08 9.64
N LEU A 55 1.43 16.82 10.75
CA LEU A 55 1.54 16.24 12.09
C LEU A 55 0.40 15.26 12.41
N ILE A 56 -0.80 15.48 11.90
CA ILE A 56 -1.94 14.56 12.06
C ILE A 56 -1.81 13.35 11.13
N HIS A 57 -1.25 13.50 9.92
CA HIS A 57 -1.13 12.42 8.95
C HIS A 57 -0.01 11.41 9.30
N ILE A 58 1.10 11.86 9.90
CA ILE A 58 2.23 11.00 10.31
C ILE A 58 1.77 9.80 11.19
N PRO A 59 1.03 9.99 12.30
CA PRO A 59 0.61 8.87 13.14
C PRO A 59 -0.37 7.93 12.42
N ILE A 60 -1.21 8.44 11.50
CA ILE A 60 -2.12 7.60 10.70
C ILE A 60 -1.32 6.68 9.78
N VAL A 61 -0.35 7.23 9.04
CA VAL A 61 0.52 6.44 8.14
C VAL A 61 1.34 5.42 8.92
N LEU A 62 1.92 5.83 10.06
CA LEU A 62 2.63 4.91 10.96
C LEU A 62 1.72 3.78 11.45
N GLY A 63 0.47 4.08 11.83
CA GLY A 63 -0.51 3.07 12.22
C GLY A 63 -0.78 2.06 11.11
N VAL A 64 -1.03 2.51 9.88
CA VAL A 64 -1.28 1.62 8.74
C VAL A 64 -0.08 0.73 8.42
N VAL A 65 1.13 1.29 8.42
CA VAL A 65 2.37 0.53 8.17
C VAL A 65 2.62 -0.48 9.30
N PHE A 66 2.44 -0.07 10.55
CA PHE A 66 2.62 -0.92 11.71
C PHE A 66 1.61 -2.09 11.72
N THR A 67 0.33 -1.83 11.46
CA THR A 67 -0.68 -2.88 11.31
C THR A 67 -0.36 -3.82 10.14
N SER A 68 0.09 -3.29 9.01
CA SER A 68 0.51 -4.11 7.86
C SER A 68 1.71 -4.99 8.20
N TRP A 69 2.65 -4.48 8.99
CA TRP A 69 3.83 -5.22 9.44
C TRP A 69 3.45 -6.35 10.39
N ILE A 70 2.61 -6.08 11.40
CA ILE A 70 2.07 -7.10 12.31
C ILE A 70 1.33 -8.20 11.53
N PHE A 71 0.51 -7.81 10.55
CA PHE A 71 -0.25 -8.78 9.76
C PHE A 71 0.65 -9.66 8.90
N LYS A 72 1.70 -9.08 8.30
CA LYS A 72 2.72 -9.85 7.59
C LYS A 72 3.48 -10.81 8.50
N ASP A 73 3.85 -10.37 9.69
CA ASP A 73 4.54 -11.20 10.67
C ASP A 73 3.65 -12.36 11.16
N SER A 74 2.35 -12.11 11.34
CA SER A 74 1.37 -13.13 11.73
C SER A 74 1.09 -14.17 10.63
N GLN A 75 1.41 -13.88 9.37
CA GLN A 75 1.25 -14.83 8.26
C GLN A 75 2.40 -15.84 8.16
N THR A 76 3.36 -15.83 9.09
CA THR A 76 4.59 -16.61 8.93
C THR A 76 4.40 -18.12 8.98
N ILE A 77 3.34 -18.66 9.59
CA ILE A 77 3.01 -20.09 9.45
C ILE A 77 1.52 -20.32 9.68
N SER A 78 0.75 -20.73 8.66
CA SER A 78 -0.59 -21.24 8.94
C SER A 78 -0.46 -22.63 9.58
N PRO A 79 -1.37 -23.05 10.49
CA PRO A 79 -1.36 -24.41 11.02
C PRO A 79 -1.38 -25.50 9.93
N ARG A 80 -1.79 -25.17 8.70
CA ARG A 80 -1.77 -26.05 7.53
C ARG A 80 -0.36 -26.25 6.97
N ASP A 81 0.51 -25.25 7.11
CA ASP A 81 1.92 -25.31 6.67
C ASP A 81 2.80 -26.08 7.66
N LEU A 82 2.40 -26.15 8.94
CA LEU A 82 3.05 -26.97 9.97
C LEU A 82 2.82 -28.47 9.75
N ILE A 83 1.71 -28.86 9.11
CA ILE A 83 1.28 -30.25 8.89
C ILE A 83 1.31 -30.57 7.39
N LYS A 84 2.37 -30.15 6.69
CA LYS A 84 2.57 -30.56 5.31
C LYS A 84 3.09 -32.00 5.29
N ARG A 85 2.25 -32.96 4.88
CA ARG A 85 2.72 -34.33 4.58
C ARG A 85 3.74 -34.27 3.44
N LYS A 86 4.61 -35.29 3.37
CA LYS A 86 5.72 -35.42 2.40
C LYS A 86 5.26 -35.40 0.93
N ASP A 87 3.99 -35.69 0.67
CA ASP A 87 3.31 -35.74 -0.62
C ASP A 87 2.78 -34.37 -1.12
N SER A 88 2.87 -33.30 -0.32
CA SER A 88 2.43 -31.93 -0.69
C SER A 88 0.93 -31.78 -1.03
N THR A 89 0.10 -32.74 -0.66
CA THR A 89 -1.36 -32.71 -0.82
C THR A 89 -2.06 -31.97 0.34
N PRO A 90 -3.13 -31.18 0.08
CA PRO A 90 -3.93 -30.55 1.14
C PRO A 90 -4.74 -31.59 1.94
N MET A 91 -4.68 -31.56 3.28
CA MET A 91 -5.35 -32.50 4.23
C MET A 91 -6.89 -32.70 4.09
N TYR A 92 -7.55 -32.05 3.14
CA TYR A 92 -8.98 -32.25 2.87
C TYR A 92 -9.24 -32.96 1.54
N ASP A 93 -8.19 -33.24 0.75
CA ASP A 93 -8.31 -33.96 -0.51
C ASP A 93 -8.52 -35.47 -0.31
N ASP A 94 -8.01 -36.02 0.79
CA ASP A 94 -8.13 -37.43 1.19
C ASP A 94 -9.50 -37.80 1.77
N VAL A 95 -10.35 -36.82 2.08
CA VAL A 95 -11.70 -37.03 2.65
C VAL A 95 -12.77 -37.24 1.57
N TRP A 96 -12.54 -36.75 0.35
CA TRP A 96 -13.51 -36.82 -0.76
C TRP A 96 -13.17 -37.83 -1.85
N GLY A 97 -12.04 -38.53 -1.72
CA GLY A 97 -11.74 -39.77 -2.43
C GLY A 97 -11.28 -39.61 -3.88
N GLY A 98 -10.05 -40.11 -4.13
CA GLY A 98 -9.62 -40.67 -5.41
C GLY A 98 -8.64 -39.84 -6.20
#